data_AF-B7QAB8-F1
#
_entry.id   AF-B7QAB8-F1
#
_cell.length_a   1.000
_cell.length_b   1.000
_cell.length_c   1.000
_cell.angle_alpha   90.00
_cell.angle_beta   90.00
_cell.angle_gamma   90.00
#
_symmetry.space_group_name_H-M   'P 1'
#
loop_
_entity.id
_entity.type
_entity.pdbx_description
1 polymer ?
#
loop_
_entity_poly.entity_id
_entity_poly.type
_entity_poly.pdbx_seq_one_letter_code
_entity_poly.pdbx_strand_id
1 'polypeptide(L)'
;CVVDRGGLFLELTRPITSCDFCQSPASVVELEEMTKEDFLRLGYSDRPIVLRGAARRWKAMAVFSFAFFRELYRNVSGSFKNNRDYCQFFKYKTEFKDLEDFLGMPDSRADLTDPEAKTWYVGWSNCDQRVAKVLREYYTRPEFLPQDSEASVIDWIFMGYSGNGATTHVSDQPT
;
A
#
# COMPACT_ATOMS: atom_id res chain seq x y z
N CYS A 1 30.84 -2.86 -8.98
CA CYS A 1 31.02 -2.78 -7.52
C CYS A 1 30.13 -1.66 -6.99
N VAL A 2 29.07 -1.97 -6.26
CA VAL A 2 28.39 -0.96 -5.43
C VAL A 2 29.06 -1.06 -4.06
N VAL A 3 29.85 -0.04 -3.74
CA VAL A 3 30.44 0.11 -2.41
C VAL A 3 29.29 0.44 -1.47
N ASP A 4 29.14 -0.32 -0.39
CA ASP A 4 28.23 0.02 0.70
C ASP A 4 28.64 1.39 1.26
N ARG A 5 27.91 2.43 0.85
CA ARG A 5 28.04 3.76 1.41
C ARG A 5 27.17 3.77 2.66
N GLY A 6 27.75 3.34 3.77
CA GLY A 6 27.06 3.22 5.06
C GLY A 6 26.26 4.48 5.42
N GLY A 7 25.23 4.32 6.27
CA GLY A 7 24.19 5.34 6.51
C GLY A 7 24.68 6.76 6.80
N LEU A 8 25.84 6.92 7.43
CA LEU A 8 26.44 8.25 7.67
C LEU A 8 26.73 9.03 6.37
N PHE A 9 27.18 8.35 5.32
CA PHE A 9 27.44 9.00 4.02
C PHE A 9 26.13 9.48 3.37
N LEU A 10 25.06 8.68 3.47
CA LEU A 10 23.74 9.06 2.96
C LEU A 10 23.20 10.28 3.71
N GLU A 11 23.34 10.33 5.04
CA GLU A 11 22.91 11.49 5.84
C GLU A 11 23.74 12.76 5.51
N LEU A 12 25.05 12.63 5.33
CA LEU A 12 25.93 13.76 4.99
C LEU A 12 25.73 14.28 3.57
N THR A 13 25.28 13.43 2.65
CA THR A 13 25.05 13.80 1.24
C THR A 13 23.58 14.05 0.93
N ARG A 14 22.69 13.86 1.90
CA ARG A 14 21.27 14.17 1.77
C ARG A 14 21.14 15.68 1.50
N PRO A 15 20.43 16.10 0.45
CA PRO A 15 20.14 17.49 0.21
C PRO A 15 19.47 18.12 1.43
N ILE A 16 19.88 19.35 1.78
CA ILE A 16 19.18 20.12 2.81
C ILE A 16 17.74 20.30 2.34
N THR A 17 16.81 19.64 3.03
CA THR A 17 15.40 19.68 2.72
C THR A 17 14.78 20.82 3.52
N SER A 18 14.04 21.74 2.87
CA SER A 18 13.29 22.76 3.60
C SER A 18 12.17 22.08 4.38
N CYS A 19 12.04 22.38 5.68
CA CYS A 19 10.92 21.91 6.50
C CYS A 19 9.66 22.78 6.36
N ASP A 20 9.62 23.75 5.44
CA ASP A 20 8.50 24.68 5.33
C ASP A 20 7.19 23.98 4.95
N PHE A 21 7.25 22.87 4.20
CA PHE A 21 6.10 22.03 3.90
C PHE A 21 5.51 21.35 5.17
N CYS A 22 6.31 21.19 6.23
CA CYS A 22 5.83 20.69 7.53
C CYS A 22 5.12 21.77 8.37
N GLN A 23 5.28 23.05 8.03
CA GLN A 23 4.73 24.17 8.80
C GLN A 23 3.25 24.46 8.46
N SER A 24 2.76 23.95 7.33
CA SER A 24 1.37 24.10 6.90
C SER A 24 0.99 22.98 5.94
N PRO A 25 -0.17 22.34 6.09
CA PRO A 25 -1.37 22.86 6.78
C PRO A 25 -1.65 22.23 8.15
N ALA A 26 -2.37 22.97 9.01
CA ALA A 26 -2.87 22.51 10.31
C ALA A 26 -4.03 21.51 10.23
N SER A 27 -4.57 21.25 9.03
CA SER A 27 -5.71 20.35 8.82
C SER A 27 -5.70 19.74 7.41
N VAL A 28 -6.35 18.58 7.29
CA VAL A 28 -6.53 17.87 6.02
C VAL A 28 -7.72 18.48 5.28
N VAL A 29 -7.55 18.78 3.99
CA VAL A 29 -8.63 19.30 3.14
C VAL A 29 -9.45 18.12 2.61
N GLU A 30 -10.77 18.20 2.71
CA GLU A 30 -11.66 17.17 2.19
C GLU A 30 -12.44 17.69 0.98
N LEU A 31 -12.48 16.89 -0.08
CA LEU A 31 -13.21 17.18 -1.32
C LEU A 31 -14.14 16.00 -1.64
N GLU A 32 -15.23 16.26 -2.36
CA GLU A 32 -16.13 15.20 -2.85
C GLU A 32 -15.94 14.92 -4.34
N GLU A 33 -15.44 15.90 -5.08
CA GLU A 33 -15.19 15.83 -6.52
C GLU A 33 -13.84 16.46 -6.86
N MET A 34 -13.21 15.98 -7.93
CA MET A 34 -11.92 16.49 -8.42
C MET A 34 -11.85 16.32 -9.94
N THR A 35 -11.55 17.41 -10.64
CA THR A 35 -11.23 17.40 -12.06
C THR A 35 -9.74 17.13 -12.29
N LYS A 36 -9.33 16.87 -13.54
CA LYS A 36 -7.91 16.72 -13.88
C LYS A 36 -7.14 18.02 -13.66
N GLU A 37 -7.78 19.14 -13.98
CA GLU A 37 -7.24 20.49 -13.80
C GLU A 37 -7.08 20.81 -12.31
N ASP A 38 -8.06 20.42 -11.48
CA ASP A 38 -7.92 20.54 -10.01
C ASP A 38 -6.78 19.69 -9.48
N PHE A 39 -6.65 18.45 -9.96
CA PHE A 39 -5.54 17.57 -9.56
C PHE A 39 -4.18 18.18 -9.92
N LEU A 40 -4.02 18.71 -11.14
CA LEU A 40 -2.77 19.36 -11.56
C LEU A 40 -2.44 20.62 -10.75
N ARG A 41 -3.45 21.32 -10.23
CA ARG A 41 -3.25 22.49 -9.37
C ARG A 41 -2.97 22.12 -7.91
N LEU A 42 -3.64 21.09 -7.40
CA LEU A 42 -3.65 20.72 -5.98
C LEU A 42 -2.62 19.64 -5.63
N GLY A 43 -2.34 18.72 -6.55
CA GLY A 43 -1.43 17.59 -6.35
C GLY A 43 0.02 18.01 -6.02
N TYR A 44 0.41 19.23 -6.40
CA TYR A 44 1.73 19.81 -6.14
C TYR A 44 1.71 20.92 -5.07
N SER A 45 0.65 20.99 -4.25
CA SER A 45 0.46 22.08 -3.28
C SER A 45 1.05 21.81 -1.88
N ASP A 46 1.77 20.69 -1.70
CA ASP A 46 2.29 20.19 -0.41
C ASP A 46 1.22 20.05 0.70
N ARG A 47 -0.06 19.96 0.32
CA ARG A 47 -1.19 19.82 1.25
C ARG A 47 -1.83 18.44 1.15
N PRO A 48 -2.04 17.74 2.28
CA PRO A 48 -2.81 16.50 2.29
C PRO A 48 -4.28 16.79 1.95
N ILE A 49 -4.80 16.03 0.98
CA ILE A 49 -6.18 16.12 0.51
C ILE A 49 -6.82 14.74 0.58
N VAL A 50 -8.05 14.67 1.09
CA VAL A 50 -8.89 13.47 1.07
C VAL A 50 -10.02 13.69 0.08
N LEU A 51 -10.02 12.90 -1.00
CA LEU A 51 -11.12 12.87 -1.95
C LEU A 51 -12.12 11.76 -1.55
N ARG A 52 -13.25 12.17 -1.00
CA ARG A 52 -14.34 11.27 -0.61
C ARG A 52 -15.03 10.70 -1.86
N GLY A 53 -15.39 9.43 -1.82
CA GLY A 53 -16.17 8.79 -2.88
C GLY A 53 -15.40 8.35 -4.13
N ALA A 54 -14.10 8.68 -4.27
CA ALA A 54 -13.29 8.31 -5.44
C ALA A 54 -13.27 6.80 -5.74
N ALA A 55 -13.24 5.96 -4.69
CA ALA A 55 -13.23 4.51 -4.80
C ALA A 55 -14.63 3.87 -4.72
N ARG A 56 -15.71 4.66 -4.62
CA ARG A 56 -17.07 4.15 -4.33
C ARG A 56 -17.60 3.18 -5.38
N ARG A 57 -17.13 3.30 -6.63
CA ARG A 57 -17.54 2.44 -7.75
C ARG A 57 -16.65 1.21 -7.92
N TRP A 58 -15.58 1.07 -7.15
CA TRP A 58 -14.71 -0.10 -7.23
C TRP A 58 -15.44 -1.32 -6.68
N LYS A 59 -15.49 -2.40 -7.47
CA LYS A 59 -16.02 -3.69 -7.03
C LYS A 59 -15.23 -4.26 -5.84
N ALA A 60 -13.96 -3.85 -5.72
CA ALA A 60 -13.08 -4.18 -4.61
C ALA A 60 -13.73 -3.91 -3.23
N MET A 61 -14.54 -2.85 -3.11
CA MET A 61 -15.22 -2.48 -1.87
C MET A 61 -16.16 -3.58 -1.32
N ALA A 62 -16.65 -4.47 -2.19
CA ALA A 62 -17.53 -5.58 -1.80
C ALA A 62 -16.86 -6.96 -1.86
N VAL A 63 -15.68 -7.07 -2.48
CA VAL A 63 -15.05 -8.36 -2.80
C VAL A 63 -13.76 -8.60 -2.03
N PHE A 64 -12.93 -7.56 -1.87
CA PHE A 64 -11.61 -7.73 -1.26
C PHE A 64 -11.76 -8.06 0.23
N SER A 65 -11.22 -9.23 0.59
CA SER A 65 -11.29 -9.83 1.92
C SER A 65 -10.10 -10.77 2.11
N PHE A 66 -9.82 -11.16 3.34
CA PHE A 66 -8.79 -12.16 3.62
C PHE A 66 -8.99 -13.44 2.82
N ALA A 67 -10.22 -13.97 2.79
CA ALA A 67 -10.57 -15.15 2.02
C ALA A 67 -10.30 -14.96 0.52
N PHE A 68 -10.67 -13.82 -0.06
CA PHE A 68 -10.39 -13.51 -1.47
C PHE A 68 -8.90 -13.56 -1.78
N PHE A 69 -8.06 -12.86 -1.00
CA PHE A 69 -6.62 -12.84 -1.24
C PHE A 69 -6.00 -14.22 -1.04
N ARG A 70 -6.42 -14.95 -0.01
CA ARG A 70 -5.97 -16.32 0.23
C ARG A 70 -6.21 -17.23 -0.96
N GLU A 71 -7.43 -17.24 -1.48
CA GLU A 71 -7.79 -18.08 -2.63
C GLU A 71 -7.11 -17.61 -3.92
N LEU A 72 -6.98 -16.29 -4.13
CA LEU A 72 -6.28 -15.74 -5.28
C LEU A 72 -4.82 -16.22 -5.35
N TYR A 73 -4.06 -16.08 -4.26
CA TYR A 73 -2.67 -16.50 -4.24
C TYR A 73 -2.53 -18.03 -4.33
N ARG A 74 -3.41 -18.81 -3.68
CA ARG A 74 -3.41 -20.28 -3.82
C ARG A 74 -3.68 -20.75 -5.25
N ASN A 75 -4.59 -20.10 -5.97
CA ASN A 75 -4.98 -20.49 -7.32
C ASN A 75 -3.95 -20.10 -8.39
N VAL A 76 -3.13 -19.06 -8.14
CA VAL A 76 -2.06 -18.68 -9.06
C VAL A 76 -0.79 -19.49 -8.74
N SER A 77 -0.53 -20.53 -9.53
CA SER A 77 0.61 -21.43 -9.30
C SER A 77 1.94 -20.67 -9.21
N GLY A 78 2.67 -20.89 -8.12
CA GLY A 78 3.97 -20.28 -7.86
C GLY A 78 3.92 -18.82 -7.40
N SER A 79 2.74 -18.24 -7.14
CA SER A 79 2.59 -16.86 -6.67
C SER A 79 3.30 -16.61 -5.33
N PHE A 80 3.20 -17.56 -4.38
CA PHE A 80 3.87 -17.48 -3.08
C PHE A 80 5.39 -17.49 -3.22
N LYS A 81 5.93 -18.38 -4.06
CA LYS A 81 7.36 -18.41 -4.37
C LYS A 81 7.81 -17.10 -5.03
N ASN A 82 7.05 -16.62 -6.01
CA ASN A 82 7.33 -15.34 -6.69
C ASN A 82 7.34 -14.17 -5.69
N ASN A 83 6.37 -14.13 -4.77
CA ASN A 83 6.33 -13.12 -3.72
C ASN A 83 7.54 -13.19 -2.79
N ARG A 84 7.93 -14.40 -2.35
CA ARG A 84 9.11 -14.62 -1.50
C ARG A 84 10.42 -14.20 -2.19
N ASP A 85 10.55 -14.49 -3.48
CA ASP A 85 11.79 -14.28 -4.24
C ASP A 85 11.94 -12.83 -4.73
N TYR A 86 10.84 -12.12 -5.03
CA TYR A 86 10.87 -10.84 -5.75
C TYR A 86 10.07 -9.70 -5.11
N CYS A 87 9.23 -9.97 -4.11
CA CYS A 87 8.39 -8.96 -3.49
C CYS A 87 8.78 -8.67 -2.04
N GLN A 88 8.15 -7.62 -1.50
CA GLN A 88 8.32 -7.21 -0.12
C GLN A 88 7.10 -7.62 0.70
N PHE A 89 7.35 -8.12 1.90
CA PHE A 89 6.34 -8.45 2.90
C PHE A 89 6.65 -7.68 4.19
N PHE A 90 5.70 -6.85 4.62
CA PHE A 90 5.75 -6.05 5.84
C PHE A 90 4.88 -6.68 6.90
N LYS A 91 5.52 -7.33 7.88
CA LYS A 91 4.82 -8.05 8.95
C LYS A 91 4.35 -7.19 10.14
N TYR A 92 4.66 -5.89 10.18
CA TYR A 92 4.36 -4.94 11.28
C TYR A 92 4.12 -5.56 12.67
N LYS A 93 5.19 -6.07 13.31
CA LYS A 93 5.18 -6.67 14.66
C LYS A 93 4.33 -7.96 14.81
N THR A 94 4.16 -8.71 13.73
CA THR A 94 3.60 -10.07 13.78
C THR A 94 4.69 -11.14 13.65
N GLU A 95 4.33 -12.38 13.97
CA GLU A 95 5.16 -13.58 13.86
C GLU A 95 5.33 -14.11 12.43
N PHE A 96 4.50 -13.63 11.48
CA PHE A 96 4.48 -14.15 10.11
C PHE A 96 5.82 -13.97 9.42
N LYS A 97 6.27 -15.04 8.75
CA LYS A 97 7.55 -15.07 8.02
C LYS A 97 7.42 -14.43 6.64
N ASP A 98 6.35 -14.73 5.93
CA ASP A 98 6.06 -14.27 4.57
C ASP A 98 4.56 -14.29 4.27
N LEU A 99 4.20 -13.99 3.02
CA LEU A 99 2.81 -13.95 2.56
C LEU A 99 2.13 -15.32 2.61
N GLU A 100 2.86 -16.42 2.41
CA GLU A 100 2.30 -17.78 2.45
C GLU A 100 1.94 -18.16 3.88
N ASP A 101 2.81 -17.86 4.83
CA ASP A 101 2.57 -18.05 6.26
C ASP A 101 1.36 -17.22 6.75
N PHE A 102 1.26 -15.96 6.31
CA PHE A 102 0.13 -15.09 6.62
C PHE A 102 -1.19 -15.58 6.02
N LEU A 103 -1.25 -15.83 4.70
CA LEU A 103 -2.48 -16.31 4.04
C LEU A 103 -2.78 -17.78 4.41
N GLY A 104 -1.85 -18.49 5.03
CA GLY A 104 -2.01 -19.83 5.58
C GLY A 104 -2.66 -19.89 6.96
N MET A 105 -2.86 -18.74 7.63
CA MET A 105 -3.41 -18.74 8.98
C MET A 105 -4.87 -19.26 9.05
N PRO A 106 -5.28 -19.85 10.19
CA PRO A 106 -6.66 -20.33 10.37
C PRO A 106 -7.70 -19.22 10.27
N ASP A 107 -8.92 -19.54 9.83
CA ASP A 107 -10.03 -18.58 9.76
C ASP A 107 -10.36 -17.97 11.12
N SER A 108 -10.28 -18.77 12.20
CA SER A 108 -10.52 -18.28 13.56
C SER A 108 -9.54 -17.17 13.98
N ARG A 109 -8.31 -17.23 13.45
CA ARG A 109 -7.26 -16.25 13.65
C ARG A 109 -7.44 -15.05 12.73
N ALA A 110 -7.85 -15.29 11.48
CA ALA A 110 -8.12 -14.25 10.50
C ALA A 110 -9.28 -13.35 10.95
N ASP A 111 -10.37 -13.92 11.44
CA ASP A 111 -11.61 -13.21 11.80
C ASP A 111 -11.65 -12.78 13.28
N LEU A 112 -10.60 -13.06 14.05
CA LEU A 112 -10.51 -12.82 15.51
C LEU A 112 -11.68 -13.44 16.30
N THR A 113 -12.15 -14.61 15.87
CA THR A 113 -13.21 -15.35 16.60
C THR A 113 -12.64 -16.17 17.76
N ASP A 114 -11.35 -16.51 17.71
CA ASP A 114 -10.64 -17.12 18.82
C ASP A 114 -10.36 -16.04 19.90
N PRO A 115 -10.80 -16.24 21.16
CA PRO A 115 -10.57 -15.30 22.25
C PRO A 115 -9.09 -14.98 22.51
N GLU A 116 -8.17 -15.88 22.15
CA GLU A 116 -6.72 -15.69 22.33
C GLU A 116 -6.02 -15.17 21.07
N ALA A 117 -6.76 -14.90 19.99
CA ALA A 117 -6.19 -14.36 18.77
C ALA A 117 -5.66 -12.93 18.98
N LYS A 118 -4.34 -12.78 18.96
CA LYS A 118 -3.64 -11.49 18.74
C LYS A 118 -4.17 -10.75 17.48
N THR A 119 -4.19 -9.43 17.49
CA THR A 119 -4.43 -8.68 16.25
C THR A 119 -3.25 -8.79 15.29
N TRP A 120 -3.47 -8.46 14.02
CA TRP A 120 -2.43 -8.46 12.99
C TRP A 120 -2.66 -7.29 12.04
N TYR A 121 -1.57 -6.78 11.50
CA TYR A 121 -1.56 -5.79 10.41
C TYR A 121 -0.35 -6.10 9.55
N VAL A 122 -0.57 -6.32 8.25
CA VAL A 122 0.48 -6.68 7.30
C VAL A 122 0.31 -5.87 6.02
N GLY A 123 1.41 -5.72 5.29
CA GLY A 123 1.40 -5.22 3.92
C GLY A 123 2.28 -6.04 3.02
N TRP A 124 2.01 -6.07 1.73
CA TRP A 124 2.89 -6.70 0.75
C TRP A 124 2.79 -6.03 -0.61
N SER A 125 3.87 -6.13 -1.39
CA SER A 125 3.82 -5.82 -2.82
C SER A 125 3.39 -7.02 -3.62
N ASN A 126 2.57 -6.76 -4.65
CA ASN A 126 2.25 -7.71 -5.69
C ASN A 126 3.08 -7.45 -6.95
N CYS A 127 4.12 -8.25 -7.14
CA CYS A 127 4.98 -8.21 -8.33
C CYS A 127 4.59 -9.27 -9.37
N ASP A 128 3.61 -10.14 -9.06
CA ASP A 128 3.11 -11.15 -9.99
C ASP A 128 2.06 -10.54 -10.92
N GLN A 129 2.41 -10.39 -12.19
CA GLN A 129 1.50 -9.82 -13.20
C GLN A 129 0.22 -10.65 -13.40
N ARG A 130 0.24 -11.95 -13.08
CA ARG A 130 -0.94 -12.81 -13.17
C ARG A 130 -1.93 -12.49 -12.06
N VAL A 131 -1.41 -12.27 -10.84
CA VAL A 131 -2.22 -11.79 -9.71
C VAL A 131 -2.70 -10.36 -9.98
N ALA A 132 -1.82 -9.48 -10.46
CA ALA A 132 -2.15 -8.08 -10.76
C ALA A 132 -3.28 -7.97 -11.79
N LYS A 133 -3.26 -8.83 -12.82
CA LYS A 133 -4.33 -8.90 -13.82
C LYS A 133 -5.70 -9.15 -13.18
N VAL A 134 -5.80 -10.09 -12.24
CA VAL A 134 -7.05 -10.39 -11.54
C VAL A 134 -7.46 -9.22 -10.63
N LEU A 135 -6.52 -8.65 -9.88
CA LEU A 135 -6.81 -7.51 -8.99
C LEU A 135 -7.37 -6.31 -9.77
N ARG A 136 -6.81 -6.02 -10.94
CA ARG A 136 -7.23 -4.92 -11.84
C ARG A 136 -8.63 -5.08 -12.44
N GLU A 137 -9.30 -6.21 -12.24
CA GLU A 137 -10.72 -6.38 -12.60
C GLU A 137 -11.68 -5.73 -11.56
N TYR A 138 -11.16 -5.41 -10.37
CA TYR A 138 -11.97 -4.96 -9.22
C TYR A 138 -11.85 -3.48 -8.89
N TYR A 139 -10.83 -2.80 -9.39
CA TYR A 139 -10.66 -1.35 -9.26
C TYR A 139 -10.19 -0.76 -10.57
N THR A 140 -10.44 0.54 -10.73
CA THR A 140 -10.04 1.27 -11.93
C THR A 140 -9.15 2.44 -11.53
N ARG A 141 -8.31 2.88 -12.47
CA ARG A 141 -7.61 4.15 -12.35
C ARG A 141 -8.64 5.27 -12.06
N PRO A 142 -8.42 6.12 -11.04
CA PRO A 142 -9.30 7.25 -10.77
C PRO A 142 -9.37 8.22 -11.95
N GLU A 143 -10.57 8.72 -12.27
CA GLU A 143 -10.84 9.55 -13.46
C GLU A 143 -10.17 10.94 -13.40
N PHE A 144 -9.91 11.44 -12.19
CA PHE A 144 -9.27 12.74 -11.95
C PHE A 144 -7.76 12.72 -12.25
N LEU A 145 -7.15 11.55 -12.48
CA LEU A 145 -5.74 11.49 -12.87
C LEU A 145 -5.58 11.91 -14.35
N PRO A 146 -4.63 12.81 -14.66
CA PRO A 146 -4.22 13.13 -16.03
C PRO A 146 -3.94 11.87 -16.85
N GLN A 147 -4.11 11.88 -18.18
CA GLN A 147 -3.99 10.65 -18.98
C GLN A 147 -2.55 10.11 -19.01
N ASP A 148 -1.58 11.02 -18.95
CA ASP A 148 -0.14 10.81 -18.93
C ASP A 148 0.42 10.46 -17.56
N SER A 149 -0.39 10.44 -16.48
CA SER A 149 0.13 9.97 -15.19
C SER A 149 0.50 8.49 -15.27
N GLU A 150 1.68 8.16 -14.75
CA GLU A 150 2.13 6.79 -14.65
C GLU A 150 1.49 6.10 -13.45
N ALA A 151 1.18 4.82 -13.62
CA ALA A 151 0.76 3.95 -12.53
C ALA A 151 1.85 2.91 -12.29
N SER A 152 2.16 2.68 -11.02
CA SER A 152 3.05 1.59 -10.64
C SER A 152 2.54 0.27 -11.21
N VAL A 153 3.45 -0.51 -11.77
CA VAL A 153 3.17 -1.89 -12.20
C VAL A 153 2.95 -2.82 -11.00
N ILE A 154 3.44 -2.41 -9.82
CA ILE A 154 3.32 -3.10 -8.54
C ILE A 154 2.16 -2.52 -7.75
N ASP A 155 1.25 -3.39 -7.31
CA ASP A 155 0.19 -3.04 -6.37
C ASP A 155 0.69 -3.26 -4.94
N TRP A 156 0.38 -2.33 -4.03
CA TRP A 156 0.63 -2.48 -2.60
C TRP A 156 -0.68 -2.75 -1.88
N ILE A 157 -0.73 -3.85 -1.13
CA ILE A 157 -1.91 -4.24 -0.37
C ILE A 157 -1.56 -4.19 1.11
N PHE A 158 -2.44 -3.57 1.90
CA PHE A 158 -2.35 -3.51 3.34
C PHE A 158 -3.68 -3.99 3.94
N MET A 159 -3.60 -4.82 4.98
CA MET A 159 -4.77 -5.30 5.69
C MET A 159 -4.45 -5.62 7.14
N GLY A 160 -5.44 -5.43 8.00
CA GLY A 160 -5.30 -5.73 9.41
C GLY A 160 -6.40 -5.15 10.27
N TYR A 161 -6.21 -5.36 11.57
CA TYR A 161 -7.03 -4.83 12.64
C TYR A 161 -6.33 -3.65 13.32
N SER A 162 -7.10 -2.91 14.12
CA SER A 162 -6.56 -1.84 14.96
C SER A 162 -5.45 -2.33 15.90
N GLY A 163 -4.41 -1.50 16.08
CA GLY A 163 -3.33 -1.75 17.03
C GLY A 163 -1.94 -1.59 16.38
N ASN A 164 -1.49 -2.63 15.67
CA ASN A 164 -0.21 -2.59 14.97
C ASN A 164 -0.31 -1.78 13.67
N GLY A 165 0.80 -1.17 13.25
CA GLY A 165 0.85 -0.35 12.05
C GLY A 165 2.26 0.11 11.68
N ALA A 166 2.36 0.88 10.60
CA ALA A 166 3.61 1.51 10.21
C ALA A 166 4.03 2.56 11.25
N THR A 167 5.32 2.59 11.56
CA THR A 167 5.91 3.68 12.35
C THR A 167 5.94 4.96 11.53
N THR A 168 5.90 6.11 12.19
CA THR A 168 6.02 7.42 11.53
C THR A 168 7.30 7.48 10.69
N HIS A 169 7.15 7.83 9.41
CA HIS A 169 8.24 8.01 8.45
C HIS A 169 7.81 9.00 7.36
N VAL A 170 8.79 9.56 6.65
CA VAL A 170 8.57 10.33 5.43
C VAL A 170 8.92 9.42 4.26
N SER A 171 8.00 9.28 3.30
CA SER A 171 8.23 8.48 2.09
C SER A 171 8.76 9.37 0.99
N ASP A 172 9.95 9.07 0.47
CA ASP A 172 10.45 9.69 -0.76
C ASP A 172 10.06 8.79 -1.94
N GLN A 173 9.27 9.33 -2.87
CA GLN A 173 9.13 8.75 -4.21
C GLN A 173 10.08 9.51 -5.14
N PRO A 174 11.00 8.83 -5.84
CA PRO A 174 11.80 9.47 -6.88
C PRO A 174 10.85 10.07 -7.92
N THR A 175 11.00 11.36 -8.21
CA THR A 175 10.32 12.02 -9.34
C THR A 175 10.91 11.58 -10.67
#